data_AF-A0A1M7I6G0-F1
#
_entry.id   AF-A0A1M7I6G0-F1
#
_cell.length_a   1.000
_cell.length_b   1.000
_cell.length_c   1.000
_cell.angle_alpha   90.00
_cell.angle_beta   90.00
_cell.angle_gamma   90.00
#
_symmetry.space_group_name_H-M   'P 1'
#
loop_
_entity.id
_entity.type
_entity.pdbx_description
1 polymer ?
#
loop_
_entity_poly.entity_id
_entity_poly.type
_entity_poly.pdbx_seq_one_letter_code
_entity_poly.pdbx_strand_id
1 'polypeptide(L)'
;MKSYPIILLLVGLLSCNLFVEESPPSEEQLSERTITAADLSETLVSSAGVRISRFIEDDRDKTAHFEAFVFNFDADGSVLANSGSQEINGTYRFLRDDGKLELSMTFPSNSKLVPIALSA
;
A
#
# COMPACT_ATOMS: atom_id res chain seq x y z
N MET A 1 22.41 -42.18 -30.33
CA MET A 1 23.23 -42.03 -29.11
C MET A 1 22.44 -42.62 -27.96
N LYS A 2 23.10 -43.42 -27.12
CA LYS A 2 22.50 -44.32 -26.12
C LYS A 2 22.10 -43.54 -24.88
N SER A 3 20.87 -43.68 -24.41
CA SER A 3 20.44 -43.19 -23.10
C SER A 3 19.96 -44.38 -22.27
N TYR A 4 20.73 -44.71 -21.24
CA TYR A 4 20.58 -45.88 -20.38
C TYR A 4 19.41 -45.71 -19.37
N PRO A 5 18.77 -46.80 -18.91
CA PRO A 5 17.70 -46.73 -17.92
C PRO A 5 18.21 -46.53 -16.48
N ILE A 6 17.43 -45.73 -15.73
CA ILE A 6 17.14 -45.72 -14.28
C ILE A 6 18.17 -46.36 -13.34
N ILE A 7 18.77 -45.54 -12.47
CA ILE A 7 19.32 -45.97 -11.18
C ILE A 7 18.57 -45.24 -10.08
N LEU A 8 17.67 -45.97 -9.41
CA LEU A 8 17.11 -45.59 -8.13
C LEU A 8 18.17 -45.93 -7.07
N LEU A 9 18.85 -44.93 -6.52
CA LEU A 9 19.72 -45.10 -5.35
C LEU A 9 19.03 -44.50 -4.12
N LEU A 10 18.22 -45.33 -3.46
CA LEU A 10 17.80 -45.10 -2.07
C LEU A 10 18.98 -45.50 -1.17
N VAL A 11 19.78 -44.52 -0.75
CA VAL A 11 20.56 -44.63 0.48
C VAL A 11 20.09 -43.51 1.38
N GLY A 12 19.18 -43.88 2.29
CA GLY A 12 18.83 -43.06 3.42
C GLY A 12 19.96 -43.02 4.45
N LEU A 13 19.76 -42.13 5.42
CA LEU A 13 20.30 -42.05 6.80
C LEU A 13 20.50 -40.55 7.05
N LEU A 14 19.47 -39.85 7.54
CA LEU A 14 19.12 -39.73 8.95
C LEU A 14 20.34 -39.30 9.80
N SER A 15 20.18 -38.12 10.39
CA SER A 15 20.97 -37.55 11.50
C SER A 15 22.20 -36.76 11.09
N CYS A 16 22.11 -35.44 11.15
CA CYS A 16 22.57 -34.69 12.33
C CYS A 16 22.50 -33.19 12.02
N ASN A 17 21.66 -32.46 12.77
CA ASN A 17 21.87 -31.03 12.96
C ASN A 17 23.19 -30.84 13.70
N LEU A 18 24.24 -30.34 13.04
CA LEU A 18 25.19 -29.42 13.67
C LEU A 18 26.09 -28.70 12.64
N PHE A 19 26.06 -27.37 12.74
CA PHE A 19 27.15 -26.41 12.45
C PHE A 19 27.47 -25.98 10.99
N VAL A 20 26.98 -24.78 10.63
CA VAL A 20 27.73 -23.52 10.39
C VAL A 20 29.05 -23.61 9.58
N GLU A 21 29.06 -23.14 8.32
CA GLU A 21 29.73 -21.90 7.81
C GLU A 21 29.74 -21.82 6.26
N GLU A 22 29.61 -20.57 5.76
CA GLU A 22 29.99 -19.99 4.46
C GLU A 22 29.56 -20.58 3.09
N SER A 23 28.46 -20.01 2.54
CA SER A 23 28.29 -19.31 1.22
C SER A 23 28.60 -20.01 -0.14
N PRO A 24 28.19 -19.52 -1.34
CA PRO A 24 27.38 -18.34 -1.74
C PRO A 24 26.30 -18.67 -2.85
N PRO A 25 25.82 -17.74 -3.72
CA PRO A 25 24.50 -17.09 -3.61
C PRO A 25 23.56 -17.34 -4.81
N SER A 26 22.31 -17.74 -4.57
CA SER A 26 21.20 -17.65 -5.54
C SER A 26 19.94 -18.11 -4.81
N GLU A 27 18.94 -17.30 -4.51
CA GLU A 27 18.30 -16.29 -5.34
C GLU A 27 17.86 -15.11 -4.48
N GLU A 28 17.75 -13.92 -5.07
CA GLU A 28 17.23 -12.73 -4.41
C GLU A 28 15.92 -13.06 -3.67
N GLN A 29 15.98 -13.09 -2.33
CA GLN A 29 14.77 -12.93 -1.54
C GLN A 29 14.30 -11.49 -1.75
N LEU A 30 13.46 -11.30 -2.75
CA LEU A 30 12.60 -10.15 -2.84
C LEU A 30 11.76 -10.16 -1.57
N SER A 31 12.16 -9.40 -0.56
CA SER A 31 11.35 -9.19 0.62
C SER A 31 10.06 -8.54 0.13
N GLU A 32 8.97 -9.31 0.03
CA GLU A 32 7.64 -8.75 -0.11
C GLU A 32 7.35 -7.97 1.19
N ARG A 33 7.81 -6.72 1.23
CA ARG A 33 7.48 -5.79 2.29
C ARG A 33 5.98 -5.57 2.22
N THR A 34 5.26 -6.23 3.12
CA THR A 34 3.85 -5.93 3.36
C THR A 34 3.81 -4.53 3.94
N ILE A 35 3.36 -3.55 3.15
CA ILE A 35 3.15 -2.19 3.61
C ILE A 35 2.03 -2.21 4.65
N THR A 36 2.31 -1.74 5.86
CA THR A 36 1.34 -1.65 6.95
C THR A 36 0.70 -0.26 7.04
N ALA A 37 -0.40 -0.14 7.78
CA ALA A 37 -1.01 1.15 8.09
C ALA A 37 -0.05 2.10 8.82
N ALA A 38 0.82 1.55 9.68
CA ALA A 38 1.82 2.34 10.40
C ALA A 38 2.85 2.94 9.44
N ASP A 39 3.36 2.14 8.50
CA ASP A 39 4.32 2.61 7.49
C ASP A 39 3.72 3.73 6.61
N LEU A 40 2.46 3.59 6.21
CA LEU A 40 1.76 4.62 5.45
C LEU A 40 1.50 5.87 6.30
N SER A 41 1.11 5.71 7.56
CA SER A 41 0.88 6.84 8.45
C SER A 41 2.15 7.66 8.64
N GLU A 42 3.29 7.01 8.89
CA GLU A 42 4.58 7.68 9.01
C GLU A 42 4.95 8.42 7.73
N THR A 43 4.74 7.79 6.57
CA THR A 43 5.02 8.40 5.27
C THR A 43 4.14 9.62 5.00
N LEU A 44 2.83 9.54 5.28
CA LEU A 44 1.90 10.65 5.05
C LEU A 44 2.15 11.82 6.00
N VAL A 45 2.38 11.54 7.29
CA VAL A 45 2.60 12.58 8.31
C VAL A 45 3.95 13.26 8.17
N SER A 46 4.98 12.54 7.70
CA SER A 46 6.30 13.14 7.42
C SER A 46 6.36 13.90 6.09
N SER A 47 5.31 13.80 5.27
CA SER A 47 5.23 14.50 3.99
C SER A 47 4.88 15.98 4.18
N ALA A 48 5.51 16.86 3.38
CA ALA A 48 5.10 18.27 3.28
C ALA A 48 3.75 18.47 2.58
N GLY A 49 3.11 17.38 2.12
CA GLY A 49 1.82 17.37 1.46
C GLY A 49 1.82 16.38 0.29
N VAL A 50 0.69 15.70 0.07
CA VAL A 50 0.52 14.75 -1.03
C VAL A 50 -0.59 15.19 -1.97
N ARG A 51 -0.52 14.71 -3.22
CA ARG A 51 -1.54 14.95 -4.24
C ARG A 51 -2.15 13.62 -4.67
N ILE A 52 -3.44 13.63 -4.97
CA ILE A 52 -4.11 12.47 -5.55
C ILE A 52 -3.68 12.37 -7.02
N SER A 53 -2.92 11.33 -7.34
CA SER A 53 -2.46 11.07 -8.70
C SER A 53 -3.49 10.28 -9.52
N ARG A 54 -4.36 9.52 -8.84
CA ARG A 54 -5.44 8.76 -9.47
C ARG A 54 -6.55 8.47 -8.47
N PHE A 55 -7.81 8.66 -8.88
CA PHE A 55 -8.99 8.24 -8.13
C PHE A 55 -10.08 7.72 -9.08
N ILE A 56 -10.42 6.43 -8.94
CA ILE A 56 -11.44 5.76 -9.74
C ILE A 56 -12.59 5.38 -8.82
N GLU A 57 -13.81 5.76 -9.19
CA GLU A 57 -15.04 5.40 -8.50
C GLU A 57 -16.13 5.05 -9.53
N ASP A 58 -16.74 3.88 -9.39
CA ASP A 58 -17.69 3.29 -10.36
C ASP A 58 -17.13 3.28 -11.80
N ASP A 59 -15.92 2.77 -11.98
CA ASP A 59 -15.20 2.72 -13.27
C ASP A 59 -14.99 4.09 -13.96
N ARG A 60 -15.21 5.20 -13.25
CA ARG A 60 -14.98 6.56 -13.74
C ARG A 60 -13.77 7.18 -13.09
N ASP A 61 -12.91 7.76 -13.91
CA ASP A 61 -11.81 8.58 -13.43
C ASP A 61 -12.33 9.93 -12.92
N LYS A 62 -12.19 10.15 -11.62
CA LYS A 62 -12.59 11.37 -10.92
C LYS A 62 -11.37 12.14 -10.39
N THR A 63 -10.16 11.81 -10.84
CA THR A 63 -8.89 12.42 -10.39
C THR A 63 -8.91 13.94 -10.54
N ALA A 64 -9.46 14.45 -11.64
CA ALA A 64 -9.57 15.87 -11.94
C ALA A 64 -10.29 16.68 -10.85
N HIS A 65 -11.15 16.05 -10.05
CA HIS A 65 -11.83 16.70 -8.94
C HIS A 65 -10.89 17.14 -7.82
N PHE A 66 -9.74 16.46 -7.70
CA PHE A 66 -8.78 16.64 -6.61
C PHE A 66 -7.48 17.31 -7.06
N GLU A 67 -7.27 17.54 -8.35
CA GLU A 67 -6.01 18.07 -8.92
C GLU A 67 -5.57 19.41 -8.29
N ALA A 68 -6.53 20.25 -7.90
CA ALA A 68 -6.25 21.55 -7.30
C ALA A 68 -5.74 21.46 -5.84
N PHE A 69 -5.90 20.32 -5.16
CA PHE A 69 -5.66 20.19 -3.72
C PHE A 69 -4.32 19.54 -3.39
N VAL A 70 -3.70 20.02 -2.32
CA VAL A 70 -2.63 19.36 -1.58
C VAL A 70 -3.20 18.91 -0.23
N PHE A 71 -2.89 17.69 0.18
CA PHE A 71 -3.38 17.08 1.41
C PHE A 71 -2.24 16.93 2.42
N ASN A 72 -2.39 17.53 3.60
CA ASN A 72 -1.46 17.46 4.71
C ASN A 72 -2.07 16.62 5.82
N PHE A 73 -1.33 15.62 6.31
CA PHE A 73 -1.83 14.64 7.27
C PHE A 73 -1.17 14.84 8.62
N ASP A 74 -1.96 14.78 9.68
CA ASP A 74 -1.50 14.88 11.06
C ASP A 74 -1.63 13.54 11.79
N ALA A 75 -0.73 13.27 12.73
CA ALA A 75 -0.69 12.01 13.48
C ALA A 75 -1.95 11.73 14.32
N ASP A 76 -2.79 12.73 14.54
CA ASP A 76 -4.06 12.61 15.27
C ASP A 76 -5.22 12.08 14.41
N GLY A 77 -4.99 11.83 13.12
CA GLY A 77 -6.02 11.40 12.18
C GLY A 77 -6.71 12.54 11.43
N SER A 78 -6.23 13.78 11.57
CA SER A 78 -6.72 14.93 10.81
C SER A 78 -6.04 15.03 9.43
N VAL A 79 -6.76 15.57 8.46
CA VAL A 79 -6.20 15.91 7.15
C VAL A 79 -6.69 17.30 6.71
N LEU A 80 -5.76 18.16 6.32
CA LEU A 80 -6.03 19.47 5.74
C LEU A 80 -5.89 19.39 4.22
N ALA A 81 -6.94 19.71 3.49
CA ALA A 81 -6.89 19.89 2.05
C ALA A 81 -6.83 21.37 1.69
N ASN A 82 -5.79 21.78 0.95
CA ASN A 82 -5.52 23.17 0.60
C ASN A 82 -5.42 23.33 -0.94
N SER A 83 -6.20 24.26 -1.51
CA SER A 83 -6.18 24.59 -2.95
C SER A 83 -5.51 25.94 -3.28
N GLY A 84 -4.83 26.56 -2.31
CA GLY A 84 -4.31 27.93 -2.34
C GLY A 84 -5.37 29.01 -2.08
N SER A 85 -6.63 28.72 -2.36
CA SER A 85 -7.77 29.63 -2.17
C SER A 85 -8.77 29.17 -1.10
N GLN A 86 -8.71 27.89 -0.73
CA GLN A 86 -9.59 27.28 0.25
C GLN A 86 -8.83 26.26 1.08
N GLU A 87 -9.18 26.20 2.36
CA GLU A 87 -8.75 25.18 3.32
C GLU A 87 -9.96 24.40 3.81
N ILE A 88 -9.85 23.07 3.78
CA ILE A 88 -10.93 22.15 4.14
C ILE A 88 -10.36 21.11 5.09
N ASN A 89 -10.78 21.17 6.36
CA ASN A 89 -10.40 20.17 7.35
C ASN A 89 -11.26 18.92 7.21
N GLY A 90 -10.63 17.76 7.30
CA GLY A 90 -11.25 16.45 7.30
C GLY A 90 -10.57 15.51 8.27
N THR A 91 -10.95 14.23 8.19
CA THR A 91 -10.30 13.14 8.92
C THR A 91 -9.87 12.05 7.96
N TYR A 92 -8.89 11.25 8.36
CA TYR A 92 -8.50 10.07 7.60
C TYR A 92 -8.35 8.85 8.51
N ARG A 93 -8.43 7.67 7.89
CA ARG A 93 -8.12 6.39 8.53
C ARG A 93 -7.63 5.39 7.51
N PHE A 94 -6.88 4.41 7.99
CA PHE A 94 -6.55 3.23 7.21
C PHE A 94 -7.53 2.10 7.52
N LEU A 95 -8.00 1.44 6.48
CA LEU A 95 -8.91 0.30 6.57
C LEU A 95 -8.30 -0.86 5.78
N ARG A 96 -8.71 -2.09 6.12
CA ARG A 96 -8.40 -3.25 5.29
C ARG A 96 -9.70 -3.75 4.69
N ASP A 97 -9.77 -3.77 3.37
CA ASP A 97 -10.89 -4.30 2.61
C ASP A 97 -10.36 -5.22 1.51
N ASP A 98 -11.00 -6.39 1.33
CA ASP A 98 -10.56 -7.44 0.39
C ASP A 98 -9.05 -7.76 0.43
N GLY A 99 -8.46 -7.74 1.63
CA GLY A 99 -7.04 -8.00 1.85
C GLY A 99 -6.11 -6.84 1.45
N LYS A 100 -6.63 -5.75 0.92
CA LYS A 100 -5.88 -4.54 0.55
C LYS A 100 -5.95 -3.50 1.66
N LEU A 101 -4.87 -2.75 1.81
CA LEU A 101 -4.82 -1.58 2.71
C LEU A 101 -5.34 -0.37 1.95
N GLU A 102 -6.32 0.31 2.53
CA GLU A 102 -6.99 1.46 1.93
C GLU A 102 -6.87 2.69 2.81
N LEU A 103 -6.73 3.87 2.18
CA LEU A 103 -6.82 5.17 2.82
C LEU A 103 -8.22 5.73 2.59
N SER A 104 -8.97 5.93 3.67
CA SER A 104 -10.27 6.59 3.64
C SER A 104 -10.14 7.99 4.20
N MET A 105 -10.59 9.00 3.44
CA MET A 105 -10.66 10.40 3.87
C MET A 105 -12.11 10.86 3.92
N THR A 106 -12.48 11.60 4.96
CA THR A 106 -13.83 12.14 5.16
C THR A 106 -13.77 13.64 5.31
N PHE A 107 -14.53 14.36 4.47
CA PHE A 107 -14.65 15.81 4.47
C PHE A 107 -16.10 16.25 4.74
N PRO A 108 -16.34 17.50 5.18
CA PRO A 108 -17.68 18.04 5.41
C PRO A 108 -18.56 17.96 4.15
N SER A 109 -19.83 17.56 4.29
CA SER A 109 -20.77 17.31 3.18
C SER A 109 -21.04 18.52 2.26
N ASN A 110 -20.80 19.74 2.75
CA ASN A 110 -20.92 20.99 2.01
C ASN A 110 -19.60 21.45 1.36
N SER A 111 -18.55 20.63 1.42
CA SER A 111 -17.25 20.92 0.84
C SER A 111 -17.18 20.52 -0.64
N LYS A 112 -16.18 21.07 -1.34
CA LYS A 112 -15.86 20.68 -2.73
C LYS A 112 -15.18 19.31 -2.84
N LEU A 113 -14.94 18.62 -1.73
CA LEU A 113 -14.23 17.34 -1.68
C LEU A 113 -15.16 16.16 -1.41
N VAL A 114 -16.46 16.42 -1.28
CA VAL A 114 -17.46 15.35 -1.16
C VAL A 114 -17.81 14.91 -2.57
N PRO A 115 -17.50 13.67 -2.96
CA PRO A 115 -18.11 13.12 -4.16
C PRO A 115 -19.62 13.08 -3.92
N ILE A 116 -20.36 13.81 -4.76
CA ILE A 116 -21.82 13.73 -4.81
C ILE A 116 -22.17 12.27 -5.08
N ALA A 117 -22.70 11.60 -4.05
CA ALA A 117 -23.12 10.21 -4.15
C ALA A 117 -24.08 10.04 -5.34
N LEU A 118 -23.84 9.01 -6.16
CA LEU A 118 -24.92 8.38 -6.88
C LEU A 118 -24.90 6.88 -6.56
N SER A 119 -25.77 6.49 -5.65
CA SER A 119 -26.36 5.15 -5.66
C SER A 119 -26.99 4.91 -7.03
N ALA A 120 -26.58 3.84 -7.70
CA ALA A 120 -27.37 3.10 -8.66
C ALA A 120 -27.09 1.60 -8.46
#